data_AF-A0A9J6DBV9-F1
#
_entry.id   AF-A0A9J6DBV9-F1
#
_cell.length_a   1.000
_cell.length_b   1.000
_cell.length_c   1.000
_cell.angle_alpha   90.00
_cell.angle_beta   90.00
_cell.angle_gamma   90.00
#
_symmetry.space_group_name_H-M   'P 1'
#
loop_
_entity.id
_entity.type
_entity.pdbx_description
1 polymer ?
#
loop_
_entity_poly.entity_id
_entity_poly.type
_entity_poly.pdbx_seq_one_letter_code
_entity_poly.pdbx_strand_id
1 'polypeptide(L)'
;MEVRLLCNELPKILLRRRRRDGAIRTQRQPGKALTAKPHLPKPPKKAEESGDPASEDKAAEQPLTNTHAFLILSRADSSMILQTDQEINELDHSGFSTQNPTVFAGNLGDGRYVLQKAKILSVCVYKDMSGLFTTRNEEQDEPAKPQKPLPPPKESVDMSSNGVLDDDDEDELLYGESEENPIQKEPVRMTSKEAPSDAKSMFEIKEVAPTYWLFVARENGVLEIYSLPEYKLCFLVKNFPMGQKVLVDSVQMTAPSGTKSEKLSDMSHESMPVVHEILVVGLGIRHSRPVLLARVDEDLLIYEAFPFYETQREGHLKLRFKKMSHDIFLRERKYKTQKPENEEEEKAFQSRQWLHPFSDISGYSGVFLCGYQPYWLFMSSRGELRCHPMFVDGPIYCFAPFHNVNCPKGFLHFNKKGELRISTLPTHLTYDAPWPVRKVPLRCTPHFVNYHVDSKTYCVVTSQPDPCNHLVRFTGEDKEYELLERDSRYIFPTMDKFSLQLLSPVSWETIPNTRVDLDEWEHLTCLKNVMLSSEGTTTGMKGYLALGTNYCYGEDVTSRGRIIILDIIDVVPEPGQPLTKNKIKIVYSKEQKGPVTALSQVVGFLLSAIGQKVKAFIEDSCHISLEWHHNL
;
A
#
# COMPACT_ATOMS: atom_id res chain seq x y z
N MET A 1 19.11 -20.30 2.79
CA MET A 1 18.12 -20.47 3.87
C MET A 1 16.77 -20.04 3.34
N GLU A 2 15.75 -20.86 3.55
CA GLU A 2 14.36 -20.56 3.21
C GLU A 2 13.53 -20.55 4.50
N VAL A 3 12.53 -19.67 4.60
CA VAL A 3 11.75 -19.46 5.81
C VAL A 3 10.28 -19.63 5.53
N ARG A 4 9.60 -20.45 6.34
CA ARG A 4 8.15 -20.69 6.24
C ARG A 4 7.54 -20.81 7.64
N LEU A 5 6.27 -20.40 7.81
CA LEU A 5 5.55 -20.44 9.07
C LEU A 5 4.29 -21.32 8.97
N LEU A 6 3.93 -22.02 10.05
CA LEU A 6 2.70 -22.84 10.14
C LEU A 6 1.79 -22.34 11.27
N CYS A 7 0.47 -22.35 11.03
CA CYS A 7 -0.57 -22.04 12.01
C CYS A 7 -1.13 -23.32 12.66
N ASN A 8 -1.66 -23.21 13.88
CA ASN A 8 -2.10 -24.31 14.73
C ASN A 8 -3.47 -24.96 14.38
N GLU A 9 -3.95 -24.89 13.14
CA GLU A 9 -5.21 -25.54 12.76
C GLU A 9 -5.00 -26.91 12.09
N LEU A 10 -4.90 -27.96 12.92
CA LEU A 10 -5.23 -29.33 12.52
C LEU A 10 -6.68 -29.63 12.95
N PRO A 11 -7.64 -29.86 12.02
CA PRO A 11 -8.92 -30.43 12.40
C PRO A 11 -8.71 -31.86 12.92
N LYS A 12 -9.14 -32.12 14.15
CA LYS A 12 -9.15 -33.46 14.77
C LYS A 12 -10.02 -34.43 13.95
N ILE A 13 -9.43 -35.12 12.97
CA ILE A 13 -10.08 -36.23 12.27
C ILE A 13 -9.73 -37.53 13.00
N LEU A 14 -10.78 -38.25 13.43
CA LEU A 14 -10.71 -39.53 14.14
C LEU A 14 -9.78 -40.54 13.46
N LEU A 15 -8.64 -40.82 14.08
CA LEU A 15 -7.86 -42.04 13.82
C LEU A 15 -8.50 -43.25 14.52
N ARG A 16 -9.49 -43.86 13.87
CA ARG A 16 -9.89 -45.26 14.16
C ARG A 16 -8.76 -46.19 13.71
N ARG A 17 -7.81 -46.48 14.59
CA ARG A 17 -6.85 -47.58 14.38
C ARG A 17 -7.55 -48.93 14.56
N ARG A 18 -7.75 -49.65 13.45
CA ARG A 18 -7.93 -51.11 13.43
C ARG A 18 -6.64 -51.74 13.99
N ARG A 19 -6.69 -52.29 15.22
CA ARG A 19 -5.73 -53.31 15.65
C ARG A 19 -6.26 -54.68 15.23
N ARG A 20 -5.51 -55.38 14.38
CA ARG A 20 -5.54 -56.84 14.28
C ARG A 20 -4.53 -57.34 15.29
N ASP A 21 -4.99 -58.06 16.31
CA ASP A 21 -4.18 -59.04 17.03
C ASP A 21 -5.04 -60.30 17.19
N GLY A 22 -4.47 -61.44 16.80
CA GLY A 22 -5.13 -62.73 16.74
C GLY A 22 -4.98 -63.58 18.01
N ALA A 23 -5.76 -64.66 18.00
CA ALA A 23 -5.78 -65.84 18.89
C ALA A 23 -6.45 -65.65 20.27
N ILE A 24 -7.68 -66.15 20.49
CA ILE A 24 -8.07 -67.57 20.81
C ILE A 24 -7.41 -68.04 22.12
N ARG A 25 -8.04 -68.58 23.17
CA ARG A 25 -9.41 -68.87 23.63
C ARG A 25 -9.19 -69.51 25.01
N THR A 26 -9.94 -69.17 26.07
CA THR A 26 -10.17 -70.07 27.22
C THR A 26 -11.39 -69.63 28.03
N GLN A 27 -12.08 -70.63 28.58
CA GLN A 27 -13.48 -70.63 29.04
C GLN A 27 -13.72 -70.04 30.44
N ARG A 28 -15.00 -69.69 30.67
CA ARG A 28 -15.74 -69.51 31.94
C ARG A 28 -15.44 -70.65 32.97
N GLN A 29 -15.62 -70.59 34.30
CA GLN A 29 -16.60 -69.92 35.20
C GLN A 29 -16.14 -70.13 36.71
N PRO A 30 -16.94 -69.95 37.80
CA PRO A 30 -16.77 -68.91 38.84
C PRO A 30 -16.58 -69.40 40.31
N GLY A 31 -16.45 -68.46 41.29
CA GLY A 31 -16.81 -68.75 42.70
C GLY A 31 -16.34 -67.78 43.81
N LYS A 32 -17.31 -67.22 44.56
CA LYS A 32 -17.40 -66.95 46.04
C LYS A 32 -16.30 -66.08 46.73
N ALA A 33 -16.51 -65.26 47.77
CA ALA A 33 -17.65 -64.83 48.60
C ALA A 33 -17.19 -63.77 49.66
N LEU A 34 -18.14 -62.91 50.13
CA LEU A 34 -18.30 -62.31 51.51
C LEU A 34 -17.13 -61.45 52.09
N THR A 35 -17.27 -60.24 52.68
CA THR A 35 -18.17 -59.68 53.73
C THR A 35 -18.06 -58.12 53.75
N ALA A 36 -19.14 -57.33 53.74
CA ALA A 36 -19.89 -56.70 54.85
C ALA A 36 -19.43 -55.28 55.30
N LYS A 37 -20.43 -54.37 55.36
CA LYS A 37 -20.55 -52.90 55.64
C LYS A 37 -20.28 -52.52 57.14
N PRO A 38 -20.47 -51.27 57.69
CA PRO A 38 -21.30 -50.12 57.23
C PRO A 38 -20.97 -48.64 57.65
N HIS A 39 -21.77 -47.70 57.06
CA HIS A 39 -22.36 -46.41 57.51
C HIS A 39 -21.59 -45.34 58.36
N LEU A 40 -21.44 -44.07 57.90
CA LEU A 40 -22.34 -42.86 57.95
C LEU A 40 -22.32 -42.10 59.32
N PRO A 41 -22.74 -40.82 59.46
CA PRO A 41 -22.36 -39.51 58.84
C PRO A 41 -22.10 -38.34 59.87
N LYS A 42 -21.54 -37.18 59.41
CA LYS A 42 -21.73 -35.73 59.76
C LYS A 42 -21.95 -35.26 61.25
N PRO A 43 -21.55 -34.03 61.72
CA PRO A 43 -22.00 -32.74 61.14
C PRO A 43 -21.02 -31.53 61.46
N PRO A 44 -21.38 -30.21 61.53
CA PRO A 44 -20.60 -29.16 60.84
C PRO A 44 -20.19 -27.91 61.70
N LYS A 45 -19.53 -26.94 61.04
CA LYS A 45 -19.53 -25.47 61.25
C LYS A 45 -18.56 -24.77 62.25
N LYS A 46 -17.96 -23.68 61.69
CA LYS A 46 -17.48 -22.39 62.26
C LYS A 46 -16.16 -22.44 63.05
N ALA A 47 -15.29 -21.41 63.09
CA ALA A 47 -15.03 -20.18 62.34
C ALA A 47 -13.66 -19.63 62.85
N GLU A 48 -13.10 -18.64 62.16
CA GLU A 48 -12.04 -17.69 62.59
C GLU A 48 -10.61 -17.86 62.03
N GLU A 49 -10.07 -16.68 61.71
CA GLU A 49 -8.98 -16.30 60.81
C GLU A 49 -7.59 -16.43 61.43
N SER A 50 -6.57 -16.74 60.59
CA SER A 50 -5.22 -16.17 60.71
C SER A 50 -4.33 -16.49 59.48
N GLY A 51 -3.83 -15.44 58.80
CA GLY A 51 -2.49 -15.41 58.19
C GLY A 51 -2.29 -15.84 56.73
N ASP A 52 -2.03 -14.86 55.87
CA ASP A 52 -1.49 -14.86 54.47
C ASP A 52 -0.24 -15.75 54.19
N PRO A 53 0.29 -15.87 52.94
CA PRO A 53 -0.31 -15.81 51.58
C PRO A 53 0.21 -16.98 50.67
N ALA A 54 -0.15 -16.93 49.37
CA ALA A 54 0.48 -17.60 48.22
C ALA A 54 -0.17 -18.88 47.66
N SER A 55 -1.06 -18.69 46.69
CA SER A 55 -0.99 -19.38 45.39
C SER A 55 -1.89 -18.66 44.40
N GLU A 56 -1.28 -17.82 43.56
CA GLU A 56 -1.96 -17.15 42.45
C GLU A 56 -2.64 -18.15 41.52
N ASP A 57 -3.80 -17.73 41.06
CA ASP A 57 -4.73 -18.42 40.19
C ASP A 57 -4.07 -18.94 38.91
N LYS A 58 -4.30 -20.23 38.63
CA LYS A 58 -4.26 -20.77 37.27
C LYS A 58 -5.43 -20.18 36.47
N ALA A 59 -5.24 -18.98 35.93
CA ALA A 59 -6.08 -18.48 34.86
C ALA A 59 -5.83 -19.36 33.62
N ALA A 60 -6.89 -20.03 33.16
CA ALA A 60 -6.88 -20.83 31.96
C ALA A 60 -6.47 -19.97 30.74
N GLU A 61 -5.33 -20.30 30.12
CA GLU A 61 -4.95 -19.79 28.81
C GLU A 61 -6.04 -20.12 27.79
N GLN A 62 -6.74 -19.10 27.33
CA GLN A 62 -7.53 -19.20 26.11
C GLN A 62 -6.54 -19.21 24.94
N PRO A 63 -6.64 -20.15 23.97
CA PRO A 63 -5.76 -20.15 22.83
C PRO A 63 -5.99 -18.87 22.02
N LEU A 64 -4.94 -18.07 21.85
CA LEU A 64 -4.91 -16.92 20.95
C LEU A 64 -5.24 -17.41 19.54
N THR A 65 -6.45 -17.15 19.08
CA THR A 65 -6.87 -17.52 17.73
C THR A 65 -6.10 -16.65 16.74
N ASN A 66 -5.36 -17.29 15.82
CA ASN A 66 -4.67 -16.69 14.66
C ASN A 66 -3.20 -16.24 14.82
N THR A 67 -2.42 -16.81 15.75
CA THR A 67 -0.95 -16.66 15.76
C THR A 67 -0.25 -17.74 14.93
N HIS A 68 0.93 -17.40 14.38
CA HIS A 68 1.80 -18.43 13.80
C HIS A 68 2.44 -19.22 14.95
N ALA A 69 2.50 -20.54 14.83
CA ALA A 69 2.91 -21.44 15.91
C ALA A 69 4.31 -22.04 15.71
N PHE A 70 4.71 -22.25 14.45
CA PHE A 70 6.02 -22.79 14.10
C PHE A 70 6.68 -21.98 13.01
N LEU A 71 7.99 -21.77 13.15
CA LEU A 71 8.89 -21.18 12.17
C LEU A 71 9.86 -22.25 11.70
N ILE A 72 9.84 -22.56 10.41
CA ILE A 72 10.67 -23.58 9.77
C ILE A 72 11.73 -22.88 8.92
N LEU A 73 13.00 -23.16 9.22
CA LEU A 73 14.18 -22.65 8.55
C LEU A 73 14.86 -23.80 7.79
N SER A 74 14.85 -23.74 6.47
CA SER A 74 15.52 -24.74 5.63
C SER A 74 16.97 -24.33 5.37
N ARG A 75 17.94 -25.18 5.72
CA ARG A 75 19.38 -25.07 5.42
C ARG A 75 19.72 -26.02 4.27
N ALA A 76 20.95 -25.97 3.76
CA ALA A 76 21.36 -26.82 2.63
C ALA A 76 21.42 -28.32 3.00
N ASP A 77 21.70 -28.61 4.28
CA ASP A 77 21.94 -29.95 4.82
C ASP A 77 20.89 -30.40 5.85
N SER A 78 20.03 -29.49 6.30
CA SER A 78 19.16 -29.71 7.47
C SER A 78 17.97 -28.74 7.49
N SER A 79 17.00 -28.97 8.38
CA SER A 79 15.91 -28.04 8.66
C SER A 79 15.84 -27.76 10.16
N MET A 80 15.74 -26.49 10.55
CA MET A 80 15.61 -26.02 11.93
C MET A 80 14.18 -25.55 12.17
N ILE A 81 13.63 -25.86 13.35
CA ILE A 81 12.23 -25.60 13.67
C ILE A 81 12.16 -24.87 14.99
N LEU A 82 11.48 -23.74 14.99
CA LEU A 82 11.34 -22.88 16.15
C LEU A 82 9.85 -22.79 16.52
N GLN A 83 9.53 -23.00 17.79
CA GLN A 83 8.20 -22.72 18.34
C GLN A 83 8.06 -21.23 18.58
N THR A 84 6.95 -20.63 18.15
CA THR A 84 6.71 -19.20 18.27
C THR A 84 5.58 -18.94 19.27
N ASP A 85 5.94 -18.85 20.56
CA ASP A 85 5.06 -18.43 21.65
C ASP A 85 5.50 -17.03 22.16
N GLN A 86 5.44 -16.76 23.48
CA GLN A 86 5.98 -15.54 24.08
C GLN A 86 7.50 -15.41 23.84
N GLU A 87 8.20 -16.53 23.82
CA GLU A 87 9.61 -16.63 23.44
C GLU A 87 9.76 -17.59 22.25
N ILE A 88 10.79 -17.37 21.44
CA ILE A 88 11.07 -18.21 20.26
C ILE A 88 12.12 -19.24 20.67
N ASN A 89 11.73 -20.50 20.72
CA ASN A 89 12.59 -21.61 21.17
C ASN A 89 12.77 -22.66 20.08
N GLU A 90 13.99 -23.23 19.98
CA GLU A 90 14.27 -24.32 19.05
C GLU A 90 13.65 -25.64 19.52
N LEU A 91 13.05 -26.37 18.59
CA LEU A 91 12.39 -27.65 18.82
C LEU A 91 13.15 -28.79 18.14
N ASP A 92 13.84 -29.59 18.95
CA ASP A 92 14.53 -30.81 18.48
C ASP A 92 13.57 -31.99 18.23
N HIS A 93 12.35 -31.96 18.79
CA HIS A 93 11.39 -33.07 18.79
C HIS A 93 9.99 -32.67 18.32
N SER A 94 9.91 -31.98 17.18
CA SER A 94 8.66 -31.47 16.60
C SER A 94 7.94 -32.45 15.65
N GLY A 95 8.53 -33.60 15.35
CA GLY A 95 7.97 -34.61 14.42
C GLY A 95 8.16 -34.31 12.93
N PHE A 96 8.79 -33.19 12.59
CA PHE A 96 9.19 -32.83 11.22
C PHE A 96 10.56 -33.41 10.86
N SER A 97 10.83 -33.57 9.56
CA SER A 97 12.11 -34.07 9.06
C SER A 97 13.20 -32.99 9.16
N THR A 98 13.97 -32.98 10.24
CA THR A 98 15.09 -32.06 10.47
C THR A 98 16.40 -32.47 9.78
N GLN A 99 16.50 -33.73 9.33
CA GLN A 99 17.71 -34.32 8.76
C GLN A 99 17.98 -33.96 7.28
N ASN A 100 17.00 -33.36 6.59
CA ASN A 100 17.08 -33.03 5.17
C ASN A 100 16.56 -31.59 4.92
N PRO A 101 16.99 -30.94 3.82
CA PRO A 101 16.44 -29.65 3.40
C PRO A 101 14.95 -29.77 3.04
N THR A 102 14.13 -28.83 3.50
CA THR A 102 12.71 -28.76 3.16
C THR A 102 12.52 -27.81 1.97
N VAL A 103 11.96 -28.32 0.86
CA VAL A 103 11.74 -27.55 -0.39
C VAL A 103 10.37 -26.82 -0.40
N PHE A 104 9.37 -27.37 0.29
CA PHE A 104 8.06 -26.75 0.47
C PHE A 104 7.36 -27.30 1.72
N ALA A 105 6.68 -26.44 2.48
CA ALA A 105 5.82 -26.82 3.59
C ALA A 105 4.57 -25.94 3.59
N GLY A 106 3.40 -26.56 3.55
CA GLY A 106 2.10 -25.91 3.54
C GLY A 106 0.96 -26.94 3.54
N ASN A 107 -0.24 -26.53 3.93
CA ASN A 107 -1.39 -27.42 3.93
C ASN A 107 -1.91 -27.61 2.49
N LEU A 108 -1.84 -28.83 1.95
CA LEU A 108 -2.37 -29.13 0.62
C LEU A 108 -3.00 -30.53 0.54
N GLY A 109 -4.17 -30.59 -0.11
CA GLY A 109 -5.05 -31.76 -0.19
C GLY A 109 -4.50 -32.94 -0.99
N ASP A 110 -4.39 -34.08 -0.30
CA ASP A 110 -4.65 -35.46 -0.73
C ASP A 110 -4.03 -36.00 -2.04
N GLY A 111 -2.92 -35.41 -2.50
CA GLY A 111 -1.72 -36.09 -3.00
C GLY A 111 -1.86 -37.19 -4.07
N ARG A 112 -2.70 -37.05 -5.09
CA ARG A 112 -3.06 -38.18 -5.97
C ARG A 112 -2.56 -38.21 -7.41
N TYR A 113 -1.87 -37.21 -7.97
CA TYR A 113 -1.44 -37.28 -9.38
C TYR A 113 -0.10 -36.59 -9.67
N VAL A 114 0.66 -37.21 -10.59
CA VAL A 114 1.92 -36.72 -11.18
C VAL A 114 1.65 -36.41 -12.65
N LEU A 115 2.08 -35.24 -13.14
CA LEU A 115 1.87 -34.80 -14.51
C LEU A 115 3.17 -34.91 -15.31
N GLN A 116 3.17 -35.67 -16.42
CA GLN A 116 4.33 -35.84 -17.31
C GLN A 116 3.93 -35.66 -18.79
N LYS A 117 4.27 -34.49 -19.36
CA LYS A 117 4.82 -34.29 -20.73
C LYS A 117 5.07 -32.79 -20.97
N ALA A 118 6.21 -32.49 -21.61
CA ALA A 118 6.94 -31.20 -21.66
C ALA A 118 7.47 -30.75 -20.28
N LYS A 119 8.73 -30.30 -20.23
CA LYS A 119 9.33 -29.79 -18.99
C LYS A 119 8.57 -28.53 -18.56
N ILE A 120 7.96 -28.61 -17.39
CA ILE A 120 7.22 -27.52 -16.76
C ILE A 120 8.25 -26.60 -16.12
N LEU A 121 8.19 -25.30 -16.45
CA LEU A 121 9.07 -24.31 -15.84
C LEU A 121 8.55 -23.86 -14.48
N SER A 122 7.25 -23.58 -14.40
CA SER A 122 6.64 -23.06 -13.18
C SER A 122 5.13 -23.35 -13.15
N VAL A 123 4.58 -23.49 -11.94
CA VAL A 123 3.18 -23.81 -11.68
C VAL A 123 2.67 -22.97 -10.53
N CYS A 124 1.42 -22.51 -10.64
CA CYS A 124 0.72 -21.86 -9.54
C CYS A 124 -0.70 -22.41 -9.41
N VAL A 125 -1.08 -22.81 -8.20
CA VAL A 125 -2.47 -23.14 -7.85
C VAL A 125 -3.11 -21.89 -7.26
N TYR A 126 -4.22 -21.45 -7.84
CA TYR A 126 -4.93 -20.26 -7.43
C TYR A 126 -6.33 -20.60 -6.93
N LYS A 127 -6.67 -20.08 -5.74
CA LYS A 127 -8.02 -20.08 -5.20
C LYS A 127 -8.65 -18.74 -5.54
N ASP A 128 -9.56 -18.74 -6.51
CA ASP A 128 -10.30 -17.54 -6.88
C ASP A 128 -11.46 -17.28 -5.92
N MET A 129 -11.58 -16.02 -5.52
CA MET A 129 -12.68 -15.46 -4.73
C MET A 129 -13.30 -14.24 -5.43
N SER A 130 -12.85 -13.90 -6.64
CA SER A 130 -13.28 -12.70 -7.36
C SER A 130 -14.60 -12.90 -8.11
N GLY A 131 -14.86 -14.13 -8.57
CA GLY A 131 -16.01 -14.44 -9.42
C GLY A 131 -15.76 -14.14 -10.90
N LEU A 132 -14.57 -13.69 -11.28
CA LEU A 132 -14.18 -13.46 -12.68
C LEU A 132 -13.87 -14.75 -13.42
N PHE A 133 -13.45 -15.80 -12.72
CA PHE A 133 -13.07 -17.06 -13.33
C PHE A 133 -14.31 -17.91 -13.62
N THR A 134 -14.98 -17.61 -14.73
CA THR A 134 -16.17 -18.33 -15.20
C THR A 134 -15.98 -18.85 -16.63
N THR A 135 -16.55 -20.02 -16.90
CA THR A 135 -16.60 -20.64 -18.23
C THR A 135 -18.01 -20.67 -18.82
N ARG A 136 -19.00 -20.23 -18.02
CA ARG A 136 -20.40 -20.12 -18.42
C ARG A 136 -20.58 -18.84 -19.22
N ASN A 137 -21.43 -18.89 -20.25
CA ASN A 137 -21.90 -17.66 -20.88
C ASN A 137 -22.88 -17.00 -19.91
N GLU A 138 -22.68 -15.73 -19.59
CA GLU A 138 -23.76 -14.94 -19.01
C GLU A 138 -24.80 -14.75 -20.12
N GLU A 139 -25.96 -15.40 -19.96
CA GLU A 139 -27.16 -14.90 -20.62
C GLU A 139 -27.36 -13.49 -20.08
N GLN A 140 -27.39 -12.49 -20.97
CA GLN A 140 -27.81 -11.16 -20.58
C GLN A 140 -29.17 -11.32 -19.91
N ASP A 141 -29.28 -10.98 -18.62
CA ASP A 141 -30.57 -10.65 -18.03
C ASP A 141 -31.12 -9.47 -18.85
N GLU A 142 -31.86 -9.78 -19.91
CA GLU A 142 -32.71 -8.83 -20.60
C GLU A 142 -33.56 -8.18 -19.49
N PRO A 143 -33.51 -6.85 -19.29
CA PRO A 143 -34.44 -6.21 -18.38
C PRO A 143 -35.83 -6.57 -18.90
N ALA A 144 -36.64 -7.21 -18.05
CA ALA A 144 -37.98 -7.68 -18.40
C ALA A 144 -38.69 -6.62 -19.25
N LYS A 145 -38.90 -6.93 -20.54
CA LYS A 145 -39.59 -6.03 -21.47
C LYS A 145 -40.91 -5.61 -20.81
N PRO A 146 -41.21 -4.30 -20.71
CA PRO A 146 -42.49 -3.87 -20.18
C PRO A 146 -43.58 -4.45 -21.09
N GLN A 147 -44.46 -5.28 -20.52
CA GLN A 147 -45.61 -5.84 -21.21
C GLN A 147 -46.47 -4.67 -21.74
N LYS A 148 -46.54 -4.52 -23.06
CA LYS A 148 -47.54 -3.65 -23.69
C LYS A 148 -48.94 -4.23 -23.39
N PRO A 149 -49.93 -3.41 -23.00
CA PRO A 149 -51.30 -3.90 -22.84
C PRO A 149 -51.85 -4.41 -24.17
N LEU A 150 -52.47 -5.59 -24.15
CA LEU A 150 -53.18 -6.15 -25.31
C LEU A 150 -54.36 -5.26 -25.71
N PRO A 151 -54.52 -4.89 -26.99
CA PRO A 151 -55.77 -4.34 -27.50
C PRO A 151 -56.85 -5.43 -27.71
N PRO A 152 -58.15 -5.09 -27.60
CA PRO A 152 -59.25 -6.05 -27.66
C PRO A 152 -59.49 -6.57 -29.10
N PRO A 153 -60.17 -7.73 -29.26
CA PRO A 153 -60.15 -8.48 -30.50
C PRO A 153 -61.11 -7.89 -31.53
N LYS A 154 -60.70 -7.88 -32.80
CA LYS A 154 -61.59 -7.76 -33.95
C LYS A 154 -61.21 -8.75 -35.04
N GLU A 155 -62.26 -9.27 -35.65
CA GLU A 155 -62.37 -10.47 -36.47
C GLU A 155 -61.80 -10.34 -37.88
N SER A 156 -61.42 -11.51 -38.42
CA SER A 156 -61.49 -12.00 -39.82
C SER A 156 -60.95 -11.14 -40.98
N VAL A 157 -60.04 -11.71 -41.78
CA VAL A 157 -60.29 -12.37 -43.10
C VAL A 157 -58.95 -12.75 -43.75
N ASP A 158 -58.93 -13.90 -44.42
CA ASP A 158 -57.82 -14.55 -45.13
C ASP A 158 -57.33 -13.86 -46.42
N MET A 159 -56.07 -14.15 -46.77
CA MET A 159 -55.62 -14.81 -48.03
C MET A 159 -54.55 -14.10 -48.88
N SER A 160 -53.55 -14.91 -49.30
CA SER A 160 -52.64 -14.79 -50.47
C SER A 160 -51.57 -13.69 -50.45
N SER A 161 -50.36 -13.81 -51.01
CA SER A 161 -49.58 -14.88 -51.67
C SER A 161 -48.19 -14.31 -52.03
N ASN A 162 -47.16 -15.16 -52.01
CA ASN A 162 -45.90 -15.17 -52.77
C ASN A 162 -45.30 -13.91 -53.45
N GLY A 163 -43.97 -13.79 -53.28
CA GLY A 163 -42.99 -13.35 -54.29
C GLY A 163 -42.69 -11.85 -54.33
N VAL A 164 -41.55 -11.32 -54.79
CA VAL A 164 -40.21 -11.77 -55.21
C VAL A 164 -39.33 -10.50 -55.12
N LEU A 165 -38.03 -10.71 -54.91
CA LEU A 165 -36.84 -9.85 -55.12
C LEU A 165 -36.99 -8.58 -56.01
N ASP A 166 -36.32 -7.49 -55.59
CA ASP A 166 -35.30 -6.67 -56.31
C ASP A 166 -35.01 -5.42 -55.44
N ASP A 167 -33.78 -5.12 -55.01
CA ASP A 167 -32.55 -4.60 -55.66
C ASP A 167 -32.50 -3.05 -55.70
N ASP A 168 -31.36 -2.54 -55.25
CA ASP A 168 -30.84 -1.15 -55.25
C ASP A 168 -31.57 -0.03 -54.47
N ASP A 169 -30.85 0.54 -53.49
CA ASP A 169 -30.30 1.90 -53.63
C ASP A 169 -29.42 2.24 -52.41
N GLU A 170 -28.11 2.30 -52.68
CA GLU A 170 -27.15 3.04 -51.85
C GLU A 170 -27.39 4.55 -51.97
N ASP A 171 -26.88 5.31 -50.99
CA ASP A 171 -26.82 6.79 -50.92
C ASP A 171 -27.97 7.52 -50.20
N GLU A 172 -28.00 7.46 -48.85
CA GLU A 172 -28.59 8.55 -48.04
C GLU A 172 -27.83 8.81 -46.72
N LEU A 173 -26.49 8.71 -46.77
CA LEU A 173 -25.60 9.28 -45.76
C LEU A 173 -25.02 10.60 -46.26
N LEU A 174 -25.85 11.63 -46.39
CA LEU A 174 -25.35 13.00 -46.51
C LEU A 174 -26.44 14.02 -46.15
N TYR A 175 -26.08 14.96 -45.29
CA TYR A 175 -26.85 16.13 -44.81
C TYR A 175 -27.78 15.92 -43.61
N GLY A 176 -27.17 15.90 -42.41
CA GLY A 176 -27.85 16.39 -41.20
C GLY A 176 -27.65 17.90 -41.09
N GLU A 177 -28.63 18.68 -41.55
CA GLU A 177 -28.72 20.11 -41.25
C GLU A 177 -29.64 20.35 -40.04
N SER A 178 -29.08 21.10 -39.11
CA SER A 178 -29.68 21.60 -37.88
C SER A 178 -30.51 22.86 -38.15
N GLU A 179 -31.69 22.98 -37.53
CA GLU A 179 -32.23 24.30 -37.14
C GLU A 179 -32.96 24.23 -35.78
N GLU A 180 -32.47 25.02 -34.84
CA GLU A 180 -33.19 25.49 -33.65
C GLU A 180 -34.15 26.61 -34.07
N ASN A 181 -35.33 26.69 -33.43
CA ASN A 181 -35.78 27.92 -32.78
C ASN A 181 -37.04 27.71 -31.90
N PRO A 182 -37.29 28.63 -30.94
CA PRO A 182 -37.94 28.35 -29.66
C PRO A 182 -39.36 28.97 -29.60
N ILE A 183 -40.12 28.69 -28.53
CA ILE A 183 -41.00 29.66 -27.83
C ILE A 183 -41.60 29.03 -26.56
N GLN A 184 -41.58 29.83 -25.50
CA GLN A 184 -41.97 29.59 -24.11
C GLN A 184 -43.49 29.63 -23.87
N LYS A 185 -43.97 28.96 -22.80
CA LYS A 185 -44.89 29.52 -21.77
C LYS A 185 -45.11 28.56 -20.59
N GLU A 186 -44.83 29.09 -19.39
CA GLU A 186 -44.98 28.56 -18.02
C GLU A 186 -46.47 28.46 -17.55
N PRO A 187 -46.80 28.22 -16.25
CA PRO A 187 -46.32 27.25 -15.24
C PRO A 187 -47.49 26.48 -14.59
N VAL A 188 -47.26 25.31 -13.96
CA VAL A 188 -48.16 24.82 -12.89
C VAL A 188 -47.36 24.24 -11.72
N ARG A 189 -47.80 24.69 -10.54
CA ARG A 189 -47.22 24.58 -9.20
C ARG A 189 -47.38 23.19 -8.58
N MET A 190 -46.38 22.83 -7.79
CA MET A 190 -46.17 21.57 -7.08
C MET A 190 -47.36 21.07 -6.24
N THR A 191 -47.52 19.75 -6.21
CA THR A 191 -47.95 19.01 -5.00
C THR A 191 -46.99 17.84 -4.77
N SER A 192 -46.38 17.87 -3.60
CA SER A 192 -45.44 16.90 -3.03
C SER A 192 -45.93 15.46 -3.08
N LYS A 193 -45.12 14.58 -3.68
CA LYS A 193 -45.02 13.17 -3.29
C LYS A 193 -43.54 12.84 -3.10
N GLU A 194 -43.27 12.25 -1.95
CA GLU A 194 -41.96 11.89 -1.42
C GLU A 194 -41.10 11.18 -2.45
N ALA A 195 -39.88 11.70 -2.66
CA ALA A 195 -38.85 11.00 -3.39
C ALA A 195 -38.42 9.77 -2.57
N PRO A 196 -38.30 8.57 -3.17
CA PRO A 196 -37.66 7.47 -2.50
C PRO A 196 -36.19 7.85 -2.30
N SER A 197 -35.74 7.72 -1.05
CA SER A 197 -34.36 7.97 -0.63
C SER A 197 -33.35 7.27 -1.55
N ASP A 198 -32.42 8.06 -2.09
CA ASP A 198 -31.18 7.62 -2.73
C ASP A 198 -30.32 6.78 -1.75
N ALA A 199 -30.61 5.48 -1.67
CA ALA A 199 -29.87 4.50 -0.90
C ALA A 199 -29.37 3.34 -1.78
N LYS A 200 -29.03 3.61 -3.05
CA LYS A 200 -28.36 2.66 -3.95
C LYS A 200 -27.01 3.19 -4.44
N SER A 201 -26.13 3.52 -3.51
CA SER A 201 -24.67 3.53 -3.73
C SER A 201 -23.94 2.66 -2.69
N MET A 202 -24.64 1.68 -2.14
CA MET A 202 -24.01 0.64 -1.34
C MET A 202 -23.53 -0.44 -2.31
N PHE A 203 -22.22 -0.56 -2.52
CA PHE A 203 -21.62 -1.69 -3.23
C PHE A 203 -22.22 -2.97 -2.67
N GLU A 204 -23.02 -3.68 -3.47
CA GLU A 204 -23.71 -4.87 -2.98
C GLU A 204 -22.70 -6.01 -2.85
N ILE A 205 -22.48 -6.36 -1.59
CA ILE A 205 -21.69 -7.44 -1.00
C ILE A 205 -21.90 -8.86 -1.54
N LYS A 206 -21.87 -9.16 -2.84
CA LYS A 206 -22.11 -10.55 -3.32
C LYS A 206 -21.05 -11.52 -2.78
N GLU A 207 -21.50 -12.55 -2.07
CA GLU A 207 -20.66 -13.64 -1.59
C GLU A 207 -20.39 -14.61 -2.74
N VAL A 208 -19.12 -14.73 -3.13
CA VAL A 208 -18.69 -15.55 -4.27
C VAL A 208 -18.16 -16.89 -3.76
N ALA A 209 -18.68 -17.99 -4.32
CA ALA A 209 -18.18 -19.33 -4.03
C ALA A 209 -16.74 -19.51 -4.56
N PRO A 210 -15.82 -20.10 -3.79
CA PRO A 210 -14.44 -20.29 -4.21
C PRO A 210 -14.35 -21.22 -5.43
N THR A 211 -13.54 -20.82 -6.42
CA THR A 211 -13.15 -21.71 -7.54
C THR A 211 -11.65 -21.92 -7.53
N TYR A 212 -11.18 -23.03 -8.11
CA TYR A 212 -9.76 -23.42 -8.06
C TYR A 212 -9.21 -23.60 -9.47
N TRP A 213 -8.02 -23.06 -9.70
CA TRP A 213 -7.40 -22.99 -11.02
C TRP A 213 -5.92 -23.33 -10.94
N LEU A 214 -5.41 -23.96 -11.99
CA LEU A 214 -4.01 -24.33 -12.13
C LEU A 214 -3.40 -23.58 -13.32
N PHE A 215 -2.40 -22.76 -13.04
CA PHE A 215 -1.59 -22.07 -14.05
C PHE A 215 -0.30 -22.84 -14.27
N VAL A 216 0.04 -23.09 -15.53
CA VAL A 216 1.24 -23.86 -15.92
C VAL A 216 2.00 -23.10 -17.00
N ALA A 217 3.24 -22.70 -16.71
CA ALA A 217 4.17 -22.15 -17.68
C ALA A 217 5.13 -23.24 -18.15
N ARG A 218 5.24 -23.42 -19.47
CA ARG A 218 6.05 -24.47 -20.11
C ARG A 218 7.29 -23.90 -20.80
N GLU A 219 8.30 -24.75 -21.01
CA GLU A 219 9.53 -24.39 -21.75
C GLU A 219 9.27 -23.92 -23.19
N ASN A 220 8.19 -24.37 -23.83
CA ASN A 220 7.81 -23.93 -25.18
C ASN A 220 7.21 -22.51 -25.22
N GLY A 221 7.21 -21.77 -24.11
CA GLY A 221 6.69 -20.41 -24.01
C GLY A 221 5.15 -20.33 -23.92
N VAL A 222 4.47 -21.46 -23.70
CA VAL A 222 3.00 -21.50 -23.54
C VAL A 222 2.62 -21.40 -22.06
N LEU A 223 1.61 -20.57 -21.77
CA LEU A 223 0.91 -20.53 -20.48
C LEU A 223 -0.46 -21.18 -20.63
N GLU A 224 -0.76 -22.16 -19.80
CA GLU A 224 -2.04 -22.90 -19.77
C GLU A 224 -2.76 -22.68 -18.44
N ILE A 225 -4.08 -22.54 -18.49
CA ILE A 225 -4.93 -22.47 -17.30
C ILE A 225 -5.92 -23.63 -17.34
N TYR A 226 -5.90 -24.45 -16.29
CA TYR A 226 -6.79 -25.59 -16.10
C TYR A 226 -7.78 -25.35 -14.97
N SER A 227 -9.03 -25.80 -15.13
CA SER A 227 -10.00 -25.86 -14.03
C SER A 227 -9.62 -26.98 -13.05
N LEU A 228 -9.81 -26.75 -11.75
CA LEU A 228 -9.71 -27.80 -10.72
C LEU A 228 -11.09 -28.04 -10.10
N PRO A 229 -11.47 -29.30 -9.81
CA PRO A 229 -10.64 -30.51 -9.85
C PRO A 229 -10.64 -31.25 -11.20
N GLU A 230 -11.35 -30.77 -12.22
CA GLU A 230 -11.58 -31.50 -13.48
C GLU A 230 -10.37 -31.56 -14.43
N TYR A 231 -9.36 -30.72 -14.21
CA TYR A 231 -8.18 -30.56 -15.07
C TYR A 231 -8.52 -30.29 -16.55
N LYS A 232 -9.60 -29.55 -16.81
CA LYS A 232 -9.98 -29.15 -18.16
C LYS A 232 -9.20 -27.90 -18.56
N LEU A 233 -8.55 -27.92 -19.72
CA LEU A 233 -7.90 -26.74 -20.29
C LEU A 233 -8.96 -25.68 -20.63
N CYS A 234 -8.85 -24.51 -20.02
CA CYS A 234 -9.84 -23.43 -20.17
C CYS A 234 -9.26 -22.14 -20.78
N PHE A 235 -7.94 -22.00 -20.83
CA PHE A 235 -7.28 -20.83 -21.41
C PHE A 235 -5.84 -21.17 -21.83
N LEU A 236 -5.39 -20.67 -22.97
CA LEU A 236 -4.06 -20.93 -23.50
C LEU A 236 -3.45 -19.66 -24.10
N VAL A 237 -2.22 -19.33 -23.73
CA VAL A 237 -1.49 -18.17 -24.28
C VAL A 237 -0.20 -18.67 -24.93
N LYS A 238 -0.02 -18.37 -26.22
CA LYS A 238 1.24 -18.60 -26.93
C LYS A 238 2.21 -17.44 -26.67
N ASN A 239 3.51 -17.72 -26.60
CA ASN A 239 4.57 -16.73 -26.43
C ASN A 239 4.40 -15.85 -25.18
N PHE A 240 3.97 -16.44 -24.06
CA PHE A 240 3.81 -15.75 -22.77
C PHE A 240 5.06 -14.96 -22.32
N PRO A 241 6.31 -15.50 -22.46
CA PRO A 241 7.51 -14.78 -22.03
C PRO A 241 7.79 -13.47 -22.77
N MET A 242 7.15 -13.23 -23.92
CA MET A 242 7.29 -11.98 -24.69
C MET A 242 6.61 -10.78 -24.01
N GLY A 243 5.84 -10.99 -22.94
CA GLY A 243 5.28 -9.90 -22.14
C GLY A 243 4.30 -9.01 -22.91
N GLN A 244 3.45 -9.61 -23.75
CA GLN A 244 2.40 -8.92 -24.54
C GLN A 244 1.52 -8.03 -23.66
N LYS A 245 1.03 -6.91 -24.19
CA LYS A 245 0.20 -5.95 -23.42
C LYS A 245 -1.12 -6.55 -22.94
N VAL A 246 -1.70 -7.47 -23.69
CA VAL A 246 -2.92 -8.18 -23.34
C VAL A 246 -2.72 -9.65 -23.65
N LEU A 247 -3.02 -10.53 -22.69
CA LEU A 247 -3.02 -11.97 -22.91
C LEU A 247 -4.40 -12.40 -23.36
N VAL A 248 -4.46 -13.07 -24.50
CA VAL A 248 -5.68 -13.52 -25.16
C VAL A 248 -5.63 -15.03 -25.33
N ASP A 249 -6.78 -15.67 -25.15
CA ASP A 249 -6.93 -17.10 -25.37
C ASP A 249 -6.67 -17.48 -26.83
N SER A 250 -5.70 -18.37 -27.04
CA SER A 250 -5.29 -18.87 -28.34
C SER A 250 -6.07 -20.14 -28.68
N VAL A 251 -7.14 -19.97 -29.46
CA VAL A 251 -8.19 -20.99 -29.70
C VAL A 251 -7.74 -22.20 -30.56
N GLN A 252 -6.48 -22.30 -31.01
CA GLN A 252 -6.05 -23.31 -31.98
C GLN A 252 -5.21 -24.47 -31.42
N MET A 253 -5.75 -25.69 -31.58
CA MET A 253 -4.98 -26.90 -31.90
C MET A 253 -5.85 -27.80 -32.80
N THR A 254 -5.73 -27.66 -34.12
CA THR A 254 -5.90 -28.82 -35.01
C THR A 254 -4.60 -29.62 -34.96
N ALA A 255 -4.73 -30.94 -34.94
CA ALA A 255 -3.63 -31.89 -34.95
C ALA A 255 -2.55 -31.54 -36.00
N PRO A 256 -1.27 -31.91 -35.80
CA PRO A 256 -0.27 -31.76 -36.84
C PRO A 256 -0.63 -32.68 -38.01
N SER A 257 -1.30 -32.14 -39.02
CA SER A 257 -1.32 -32.73 -40.35
C SER A 257 0.09 -32.61 -40.90
N GLY A 258 0.77 -33.75 -41.02
CA GLY A 258 2.15 -33.81 -41.44
C GLY A 258 2.37 -33.11 -42.78
N THR A 259 3.24 -32.10 -42.80
CA THR A 259 4.26 -31.90 -43.85
C THR A 259 5.22 -30.78 -43.45
N LYS A 260 6.48 -31.16 -43.17
CA LYS A 260 7.70 -30.35 -43.31
C LYS A 260 7.70 -28.93 -42.69
N SER A 261 7.38 -28.78 -41.40
CA SER A 261 7.63 -27.51 -40.67
C SER A 261 8.15 -27.70 -39.23
N GLU A 262 8.85 -28.79 -38.92
CA GLU A 262 9.43 -28.97 -37.57
C GLU A 262 10.77 -28.23 -37.38
N LYS A 263 11.51 -27.91 -38.46
CA LYS A 263 12.85 -27.30 -38.34
C LYS A 263 12.86 -25.78 -38.13
N LEU A 264 11.74 -25.09 -38.33
CA LEU A 264 11.65 -23.62 -38.16
C LEU A 264 11.09 -23.19 -36.80
N SER A 265 10.31 -24.05 -36.13
CA SER A 265 9.81 -23.77 -34.76
C SER A 265 10.88 -23.97 -33.69
N ASP A 266 11.76 -24.97 -33.85
CA ASP A 266 12.81 -25.28 -32.85
C ASP A 266 13.83 -24.14 -32.71
N MET A 267 14.22 -23.45 -33.79
CA MET A 267 15.12 -22.30 -33.70
C MET A 267 14.50 -21.07 -33.02
N SER A 268 13.17 -20.99 -32.95
CA SER A 268 12.46 -19.88 -32.27
C SER A 268 12.29 -20.11 -30.77
N HIS A 269 12.37 -21.35 -30.30
CA HIS A 269 12.28 -21.69 -28.88
C HIS A 269 13.58 -21.41 -28.11
N GLU A 270 14.74 -21.47 -28.76
CA GLU A 270 16.05 -21.16 -28.13
C GLU A 270 16.26 -19.66 -27.83
N SER A 271 15.45 -18.77 -28.38
CA SER A 271 15.58 -17.30 -28.19
C SER A 271 14.50 -16.69 -27.29
N MET A 272 13.60 -17.50 -26.71
CA MET A 272 12.60 -16.97 -25.78
C MET A 272 13.17 -16.79 -24.37
N PRO A 273 12.82 -15.68 -23.69
CA PRO A 273 13.07 -15.48 -22.27
C PRO A 273 12.54 -16.63 -21.42
N VAL A 274 13.24 -16.94 -20.34
CA VAL A 274 12.91 -18.06 -19.45
C VAL A 274 11.97 -17.58 -18.35
N VAL A 275 10.84 -18.26 -18.18
CA VAL A 275 9.95 -18.02 -17.04
C VAL A 275 10.53 -18.72 -15.82
N HIS A 276 10.95 -17.96 -14.83
CA HIS A 276 11.48 -18.50 -13.58
C HIS A 276 10.40 -18.79 -12.54
N GLU A 277 9.37 -17.95 -12.48
CA GLU A 277 8.35 -18.02 -11.43
C GLU A 277 7.03 -17.42 -11.93
N ILE A 278 5.90 -18.01 -11.53
CA ILE A 278 4.57 -17.43 -11.75
C ILE A 278 3.81 -17.48 -10.41
N LEU A 279 3.05 -16.43 -10.12
CA LEU A 279 2.20 -16.33 -8.95
C LEU A 279 0.89 -15.65 -9.33
N VAL A 280 -0.23 -16.27 -9.00
CA VAL A 280 -1.55 -15.65 -9.15
C VAL A 280 -2.16 -15.44 -7.78
N VAL A 281 -2.58 -14.21 -7.52
CA VAL A 281 -3.12 -13.78 -6.22
C VAL A 281 -4.35 -12.92 -6.40
N GLY A 282 -5.33 -13.11 -5.54
CA GLY A 282 -6.48 -12.24 -5.46
C GLY A 282 -6.15 -11.08 -4.53
N LEU A 283 -6.10 -9.87 -5.08
CA LEU A 283 -5.78 -8.65 -4.38
C LEU A 283 -7.01 -7.73 -4.28
N GLY A 284 -6.86 -6.61 -3.55
CA GLY A 284 -7.95 -5.64 -3.35
C GLY A 284 -9.01 -6.12 -2.36
N ILE A 285 -10.16 -5.46 -2.36
CA ILE A 285 -11.24 -5.76 -1.41
C ILE A 285 -11.74 -7.19 -1.61
N ARG A 286 -11.68 -8.03 -0.57
CA ARG A 286 -12.08 -9.45 -0.61
C ARG A 286 -11.48 -10.25 -1.77
N HIS A 287 -10.22 -9.98 -2.14
CA HIS A 287 -9.55 -10.70 -3.22
C HIS A 287 -10.26 -10.56 -4.59
N SER A 288 -11.01 -9.48 -4.78
CA SER A 288 -11.82 -9.23 -5.99
C SER A 288 -11.02 -8.92 -7.26
N ARG A 289 -9.71 -8.68 -7.15
CA ARG A 289 -8.83 -8.31 -8.27
C ARG A 289 -7.73 -9.35 -8.43
N PRO A 290 -7.92 -10.38 -9.26
CA PRO A 290 -6.89 -11.36 -9.56
C PRO A 290 -5.75 -10.73 -10.36
N VAL A 291 -4.52 -10.95 -9.88
CA VAL A 291 -3.29 -10.47 -10.50
C VAL A 291 -2.36 -11.64 -10.73
N LEU A 292 -1.87 -11.79 -11.97
CA LEU A 292 -0.82 -12.72 -12.37
C LEU A 292 0.51 -11.97 -12.39
N LEU A 293 1.44 -12.42 -11.57
CA LEU A 293 2.83 -11.97 -11.55
C LEU A 293 3.71 -13.07 -12.15
N ALA A 294 4.64 -12.70 -13.00
CA ALA A 294 5.60 -13.63 -13.58
C ALA A 294 6.99 -13.01 -13.63
N ARG A 295 7.99 -13.75 -13.13
CA ARG A 295 9.40 -13.41 -13.27
C ARG A 295 9.94 -14.10 -14.52
N VAL A 296 10.34 -13.30 -15.50
CA VAL A 296 10.81 -13.76 -16.80
C VAL A 296 12.18 -13.16 -17.04
N ASP A 297 13.22 -13.99 -17.08
CA ASP A 297 14.62 -13.58 -17.00
C ASP A 297 14.84 -12.53 -15.88
N GLU A 298 15.17 -11.31 -16.26
CA GLU A 298 15.44 -10.17 -15.38
C GLU A 298 14.28 -9.16 -15.31
N ASP A 299 13.14 -9.50 -15.88
CA ASP A 299 11.94 -8.66 -15.90
C ASP A 299 10.82 -9.25 -15.03
N LEU A 300 10.04 -8.35 -14.44
CA LEU A 300 8.78 -8.69 -13.79
C LEU A 300 7.64 -8.34 -14.77
N LEU A 301 6.70 -9.27 -14.93
CA LEU A 301 5.46 -9.03 -15.66
C LEU A 301 4.30 -9.09 -14.68
N ILE A 302 3.49 -8.03 -14.62
CA ILE A 302 2.29 -7.98 -13.78
C ILE A 302 1.08 -7.81 -14.68
N TYR A 303 0.08 -8.67 -14.50
CA TYR A 303 -1.12 -8.76 -15.31
C TYR A 303 -2.36 -8.73 -14.44
N GLU A 304 -3.28 -7.82 -14.72
CA GLU A 304 -4.58 -7.77 -14.07
C GLU A 304 -5.64 -8.52 -14.90
N ALA A 305 -6.42 -9.39 -14.27
CA ALA A 305 -7.55 -10.05 -14.92
C ALA A 305 -8.75 -9.10 -15.06
N PHE A 306 -9.39 -9.10 -16.23
CA PHE A 306 -10.62 -8.35 -16.48
C PHE A 306 -11.63 -9.21 -17.25
N PRO A 307 -12.95 -9.04 -17.01
CA PRO A 307 -13.98 -9.84 -17.66
C PRO A 307 -14.02 -9.56 -19.17
N PHE A 308 -14.21 -10.61 -19.96
CA PHE A 308 -14.31 -10.53 -21.41
C PHE A 308 -15.20 -11.66 -21.95
N TYR A 309 -16.40 -11.31 -22.40
CA TYR A 309 -17.45 -12.28 -22.75
C TYR A 309 -17.62 -12.54 -24.25
N GLU A 310 -16.96 -11.78 -25.14
CA GLU A 310 -17.15 -11.94 -26.60
C GLU A 310 -16.63 -13.30 -27.12
N THR A 311 -15.73 -13.96 -26.39
CA THR A 311 -15.29 -15.32 -26.74
C THR A 311 -16.43 -16.30 -26.46
N GLN A 312 -17.23 -16.62 -27.48
CA GLN A 312 -18.43 -17.48 -27.40
C GLN A 312 -18.14 -19.00 -27.21
N ARG A 313 -16.88 -19.42 -27.01
CA ARG A 313 -16.55 -20.85 -26.91
C ARG A 313 -16.94 -21.42 -25.54
N GLU A 314 -17.66 -22.53 -25.57
CA GLU A 314 -18.11 -23.23 -24.37
C GLU A 314 -16.91 -23.87 -23.64
N GLY A 315 -16.86 -23.69 -22.31
CA GLY A 315 -15.82 -24.28 -21.48
C GLY A 315 -14.48 -23.53 -21.43
N HIS A 316 -14.37 -22.39 -22.10
CA HIS A 316 -13.22 -21.48 -22.02
C HIS A 316 -13.49 -20.31 -21.07
N LEU A 317 -12.43 -19.78 -20.45
CA LEU A 317 -12.50 -18.67 -19.50
C LEU A 317 -12.97 -17.37 -20.19
N LYS A 318 -13.94 -16.70 -19.58
CA LYS A 318 -14.51 -15.42 -20.07
C LYS A 318 -13.78 -14.21 -19.48
N LEU A 319 -12.45 -14.24 -19.55
CA LEU A 319 -11.60 -13.16 -19.06
C LEU A 319 -10.37 -12.98 -19.95
N ARG A 320 -9.70 -11.86 -19.79
CA ARG A 320 -8.39 -11.57 -20.38
C ARG A 320 -7.49 -10.95 -19.32
N PHE A 321 -6.20 -10.85 -19.63
CA PHE A 321 -5.23 -10.25 -18.73
C PHE A 321 -4.61 -9.02 -19.38
N LYS A 322 -4.58 -7.89 -18.68
CA LYS A 322 -3.95 -6.65 -19.13
C LYS A 322 -2.66 -6.41 -18.36
N LYS A 323 -1.56 -6.15 -19.07
CA LYS A 323 -0.26 -5.82 -18.47
C LYS A 323 -0.35 -4.48 -17.73
N MET A 324 0.13 -4.47 -16.50
CA MET A 324 0.23 -3.30 -15.64
C MET A 324 1.62 -2.66 -15.80
N SER A 325 1.67 -1.33 -15.83
CA SER A 325 2.93 -0.59 -15.81
C SER A 325 3.52 -0.52 -14.41
N HIS A 326 4.84 -0.72 -14.28
CA HIS A 326 5.57 -0.58 -13.02
C HIS A 326 7.02 -0.19 -13.28
N ASP A 327 7.65 0.45 -12.29
CA ASP A 327 9.06 0.86 -12.31
C ASP A 327 9.96 -0.06 -11.46
N ILE A 328 9.63 -1.35 -11.41
CA ILE A 328 10.37 -2.37 -10.66
C ILE A 328 11.52 -2.92 -11.51
N PHE A 329 12.71 -2.94 -10.94
CA PHE A 329 13.91 -3.50 -11.55
C PHE A 329 14.38 -4.73 -10.75
N LEU A 330 14.55 -5.87 -11.42
CA LEU A 330 15.04 -7.10 -10.76
C LEU A 330 16.56 -7.23 -10.80
N ARG A 331 17.23 -6.45 -11.65
CA ARG A 331 18.67 -6.53 -11.89
C ARG A 331 19.49 -6.12 -10.68
N GLU A 332 20.61 -6.81 -10.49
CA GLU A 332 21.64 -6.35 -9.58
C GLU A 332 22.34 -5.09 -10.11
N ARG A 333 22.52 -4.09 -9.26
CA ARG A 333 23.29 -2.88 -9.61
C ARG A 333 24.79 -3.21 -9.54
N LYS A 334 25.34 -3.80 -10.61
CA LYS A 334 26.77 -4.12 -10.71
C LYS A 334 27.58 -2.83 -10.92
N TYR A 335 28.41 -2.48 -9.92
CA TYR A 335 29.48 -1.49 -10.12
C TYR A 335 30.64 -2.19 -10.84
N LYS A 336 31.27 -1.53 -11.82
CA LYS A 336 32.25 -2.09 -12.79
C LYS A 336 33.48 -2.82 -12.19
N THR A 337 33.59 -2.98 -10.88
CA THR A 337 34.76 -3.50 -10.17
C THR A 337 34.51 -4.81 -9.41
N GLN A 338 33.29 -5.37 -9.39
CA GLN A 338 33.01 -6.63 -8.71
C GLN A 338 32.81 -7.78 -9.71
N LYS A 339 33.78 -8.69 -9.77
CA LYS A 339 33.53 -10.04 -10.31
C LYS A 339 32.62 -10.78 -9.31
N PRO A 340 31.62 -11.55 -9.76
CA PRO A 340 30.83 -12.37 -8.85
C PRO A 340 31.76 -13.40 -8.18
N GLU A 341 31.80 -13.41 -6.84
CA GLU A 341 32.68 -14.30 -6.07
C GLU A 341 32.23 -15.78 -6.17
N ASN A 342 30.99 -16.06 -6.57
CA ASN A 342 30.46 -17.42 -6.75
C ASN A 342 29.27 -17.46 -7.75
N GLU A 343 29.49 -17.96 -8.97
CA GLU A 343 28.43 -18.12 -9.98
C GLU A 343 27.35 -19.13 -9.57
N GLU A 344 27.71 -20.15 -8.79
CA GLU A 344 26.77 -21.17 -8.31
C GLU A 344 25.77 -20.60 -7.30
N GLU A 345 26.21 -19.70 -6.43
CA GLU A 345 25.35 -19.02 -5.47
C GLU A 345 24.38 -18.05 -6.14
N GLU A 346 24.82 -17.34 -7.20
CA GLU A 346 23.95 -16.48 -8.00
C GLU A 346 22.87 -17.31 -8.71
N LYS A 347 23.23 -18.42 -9.34
CA LYS A 347 22.26 -19.33 -9.98
C LYS A 347 21.29 -19.91 -8.94
N ALA A 348 21.79 -20.33 -7.79
CA ALA A 348 20.96 -20.81 -6.69
C ALA A 348 20.00 -19.72 -6.21
N PHE A 349 20.44 -18.47 -6.12
CA PHE A 349 19.59 -17.34 -5.72
C PHE A 349 18.50 -17.03 -6.75
N GLN A 350 18.84 -17.03 -8.04
CA GLN A 350 17.89 -16.83 -9.14
C GLN A 350 16.89 -17.99 -9.29
N SER A 351 17.21 -19.18 -8.79
CA SER A 351 16.29 -20.32 -8.79
C SER A 351 15.27 -20.32 -7.64
N ARG A 352 15.42 -19.41 -6.66
CA ARG A 352 14.49 -19.32 -5.52
C ARG A 352 13.18 -18.63 -5.91
N GLN A 353 12.16 -18.89 -5.12
CA GLN A 353 10.93 -18.11 -5.14
C GLN A 353 11.19 -16.70 -4.63
N TRP A 354 10.80 -15.71 -5.41
CA TRP A 354 10.93 -14.29 -5.07
C TRP A 354 9.57 -13.67 -4.77
N LEU A 355 8.48 -14.25 -5.26
CA LEU A 355 7.13 -13.70 -5.11
C LEU A 355 6.45 -14.32 -3.89
N HIS A 356 6.39 -13.59 -2.78
CA HIS A 356 5.77 -14.05 -1.54
C HIS A 356 4.44 -13.33 -1.29
N PRO A 357 3.29 -13.99 -1.48
CA PRO A 357 2.01 -13.40 -1.11
C PRO A 357 1.91 -13.22 0.41
N PHE A 358 1.26 -12.15 0.83
CA PHE A 358 0.94 -11.93 2.23
C PHE A 358 -0.45 -11.31 2.40
N SER A 359 -1.06 -11.62 3.54
CA SER A 359 -2.32 -11.03 3.98
C SER A 359 -2.18 -10.45 5.37
N ASP A 360 -2.83 -9.31 5.60
CA ASP A 360 -2.93 -8.64 6.90
C ASP A 360 -1.59 -8.28 7.57
N ILE A 361 -0.59 -7.84 6.80
CA ILE A 361 0.61 -7.19 7.36
C ILE A 361 0.26 -5.73 7.63
N SER A 362 0.15 -5.36 8.91
CA SER A 362 -0.31 -4.03 9.35
C SER A 362 -1.62 -3.58 8.68
N GLY A 363 -2.52 -4.52 8.37
CA GLY A 363 -3.78 -4.26 7.67
C GLY A 363 -3.71 -4.27 6.14
N TYR A 364 -2.53 -4.40 5.56
CA TYR A 364 -2.33 -4.46 4.10
C TYR A 364 -2.21 -5.90 3.62
N SER A 365 -2.64 -6.13 2.38
CA SER A 365 -2.47 -7.39 1.66
C SER A 365 -1.79 -7.13 0.32
N GLY A 366 -1.03 -8.10 -0.16
CA GLY A 366 -0.13 -7.85 -1.26
C GLY A 366 0.82 -8.99 -1.57
N VAL A 367 1.87 -8.65 -2.31
CA VAL A 367 2.98 -9.54 -2.61
C VAL A 367 4.26 -8.83 -2.24
N PHE A 368 5.14 -9.53 -1.53
CA PHE A 368 6.49 -9.08 -1.29
C PHE A 368 7.40 -9.72 -2.34
N LEU A 369 8.12 -8.88 -3.08
CA LEU A 369 9.11 -9.29 -4.05
C LEU A 369 10.48 -9.29 -3.37
N CYS A 370 11.04 -10.48 -3.16
CA CYS A 370 12.44 -10.69 -2.81
C CYS A 370 13.35 -10.48 -4.03
N GLY A 371 14.67 -10.49 -3.81
CA GLY A 371 15.65 -10.29 -4.87
C GLY A 371 16.73 -9.30 -4.47
N TYR A 372 17.47 -8.83 -5.47
CA TYR A 372 18.52 -7.81 -5.29
C TYR A 372 17.95 -6.45 -4.85
N GLN A 373 16.77 -6.11 -5.37
CA GLN A 373 16.00 -4.94 -4.98
C GLN A 373 14.61 -5.39 -4.54
N PRO A 374 14.36 -5.49 -3.23
CA PRO A 374 13.08 -5.95 -2.74
C PRO A 374 12.00 -4.85 -2.86
N TYR A 375 10.78 -5.27 -3.19
CA TYR A 375 9.61 -4.38 -3.33
C TYR A 375 8.39 -4.91 -2.58
N TRP A 376 7.63 -3.99 -2.01
CA TRP A 376 6.28 -4.22 -1.53
C TRP A 376 5.28 -3.90 -2.64
N LEU A 377 4.41 -4.85 -2.96
CA LEU A 377 3.28 -4.67 -3.86
C LEU A 377 2.01 -4.68 -3.03
N PHE A 378 1.42 -3.51 -2.79
CA PHE A 378 0.16 -3.39 -2.06
C PHE A 378 -1.00 -3.13 -3.01
N MET A 379 -2.17 -3.65 -2.67
CA MET A 379 -3.41 -3.26 -3.31
C MET A 379 -4.51 -3.21 -2.25
N SER A 380 -4.92 -1.98 -1.93
CA SER A 380 -5.94 -1.70 -0.92
C SER A 380 -7.35 -1.86 -1.50
N SER A 381 -8.36 -1.43 -0.73
CA SER A 381 -9.74 -1.32 -1.20
C SER A 381 -9.92 -0.36 -2.38
N ARG A 382 -8.97 0.56 -2.62
CA ARG A 382 -8.99 1.44 -3.81
C ARG A 382 -8.76 0.68 -5.11
N GLY A 383 -8.12 -0.49 -5.05
CA GLY A 383 -7.86 -1.31 -6.23
C GLY A 383 -6.79 -0.75 -7.18
N GLU A 384 -5.92 0.13 -6.67
CA GLU A 384 -4.71 0.57 -7.37
C GLU A 384 -3.50 -0.18 -6.81
N LEU A 385 -2.63 -0.66 -7.70
CA LEU A 385 -1.38 -1.31 -7.31
C LEU A 385 -0.37 -0.24 -6.87
N ARG A 386 0.18 -0.39 -5.66
CA ARG A 386 1.25 0.45 -5.10
C ARG A 386 2.52 -0.36 -4.97
N CYS A 387 3.61 0.14 -5.52
CA CYS A 387 4.91 -0.52 -5.52
C CYS A 387 5.90 0.32 -4.71
N HIS A 388 6.37 -0.19 -3.55
CA HIS A 388 7.30 0.53 -2.69
C HIS A 388 8.60 -0.24 -2.50
N PRO A 389 9.78 0.33 -2.81
CA PRO A 389 11.04 -0.37 -2.60
C PRO A 389 11.43 -0.45 -1.11
N MET A 390 12.23 -1.45 -0.75
CA MET A 390 12.80 -1.61 0.59
C MET A 390 14.34 -1.70 0.56
N PHE A 391 15.02 -0.56 0.43
CA PHE A 391 16.48 -0.53 0.23
C PHE A 391 17.34 -0.69 1.48
N VAL A 392 16.75 -0.60 2.67
CA VAL A 392 17.50 -0.41 3.93
C VAL A 392 18.45 -1.57 4.26
N ASP A 393 18.06 -2.80 3.97
CA ASP A 393 18.82 -4.02 4.34
C ASP A 393 19.51 -4.69 3.14
N GLY A 394 19.48 -4.05 1.97
CA GLY A 394 20.00 -4.59 0.72
C GLY A 394 19.18 -5.77 0.16
N PRO A 395 19.83 -6.73 -0.54
CA PRO A 395 19.16 -7.91 -1.09
C PRO A 395 18.50 -8.78 -0.02
N ILE A 396 17.29 -9.25 -0.32
CA ILE A 396 16.49 -10.09 0.57
C ILE A 396 16.27 -11.44 -0.08
N TYR A 397 16.57 -12.49 0.68
CA TYR A 397 16.61 -13.87 0.17
C TYR A 397 15.34 -14.65 0.43
N CYS A 398 14.58 -14.27 1.46
CA CYS A 398 13.32 -14.89 1.79
C CYS A 398 12.50 -13.95 2.67
N PHE A 399 11.20 -14.16 2.64
CA PHE A 399 10.21 -13.37 3.33
C PHE A 399 9.06 -14.27 3.78
N ALA A 400 8.51 -14.01 4.97
CA ALA A 400 7.23 -14.57 5.36
C ALA A 400 6.45 -13.59 6.25
N PRO A 401 5.10 -13.54 6.12
CA PRO A 401 4.25 -12.83 7.06
C PRO A 401 4.37 -13.45 8.45
N PHE A 402 4.42 -12.65 9.51
CA PHE A 402 4.61 -13.14 10.88
C PHE A 402 3.70 -12.39 11.85
N HIS A 403 2.92 -13.13 12.62
CA HIS A 403 2.02 -12.60 13.62
C HIS A 403 2.27 -13.31 14.95
N ASN A 404 2.81 -12.56 15.91
CA ASN A 404 3.06 -13.00 17.27
C ASN A 404 2.67 -11.90 18.27
N VAL A 405 2.54 -12.24 19.55
CA VAL A 405 2.23 -11.32 20.65
C VAL A 405 3.22 -10.15 20.69
N ASN A 406 4.50 -10.43 20.49
CA ASN A 406 5.57 -9.41 20.47
C ASN A 406 5.73 -8.73 19.10
N CYS A 407 5.09 -9.24 18.06
CA CYS A 407 5.17 -8.72 16.69
C CYS A 407 3.80 -8.84 16.00
N PRO A 408 2.84 -7.98 16.35
CA PRO A 408 1.50 -8.06 15.82
C PRO A 408 1.50 -7.64 14.34
N LYS A 409 1.02 -8.52 13.47
CA LYS A 409 0.80 -8.27 12.04
C LYS A 409 2.07 -7.78 11.33
N GLY A 410 3.20 -8.36 11.71
CA GLY A 410 4.50 -8.07 11.14
C GLY A 410 4.89 -9.07 10.05
N PHE A 411 6.19 -9.16 9.87
CA PHE A 411 6.83 -10.04 8.90
C PHE A 411 8.24 -10.37 9.36
N LEU A 412 8.82 -11.35 8.68
CA LEU A 412 10.21 -11.71 8.87
C LEU A 412 10.92 -11.90 7.53
N HIS A 413 12.20 -11.57 7.52
CA HIS A 413 13.03 -11.67 6.32
C HIS A 413 14.48 -12.01 6.67
N PHE A 414 15.20 -12.61 5.72
CA PHE A 414 16.66 -12.74 5.80
C PHE A 414 17.36 -11.81 4.81
N ASN A 415 18.37 -11.12 5.30
CA ASN A 415 19.27 -10.31 4.48
C ASN A 415 20.45 -11.12 3.92
N LYS A 416 21.26 -10.49 3.07
CA LYS A 416 22.49 -11.08 2.51
C LYS A 416 23.50 -11.56 3.56
N LYS A 417 23.48 -10.97 4.76
CA LYS A 417 24.39 -11.34 5.86
C LYS A 417 23.93 -12.59 6.63
N GLY A 418 22.76 -13.14 6.32
CA GLY A 418 22.20 -14.28 7.05
C GLY A 418 21.53 -13.90 8.37
N GLU A 419 21.23 -12.62 8.59
CA GLU A 419 20.50 -12.15 9.76
C GLU A 419 18.99 -12.33 9.55
N LEU A 420 18.33 -13.03 10.49
CA LEU A 420 16.87 -13.08 10.58
C LEU A 420 16.36 -11.81 11.26
N ARG A 421 15.47 -11.07 10.60
CA ARG A 421 14.84 -9.87 11.17
C ARG A 421 13.35 -10.06 11.35
N ILE A 422 12.87 -9.81 12.56
CA ILE A 422 11.45 -9.73 12.90
C ILE A 422 11.08 -8.25 12.87
N SER A 423 10.15 -7.88 11.98
CA SER A 423 9.87 -6.48 11.66
C SER A 423 8.36 -6.21 11.55
N THR A 424 7.96 -4.96 11.80
CA THR A 424 6.60 -4.46 11.56
C THR A 424 6.66 -3.24 10.64
N LEU A 425 5.62 -3.02 9.83
CA LEU A 425 5.54 -1.77 9.07
C LEU A 425 5.20 -0.60 10.01
N PRO A 426 5.88 0.55 9.88
CA PRO A 426 5.52 1.75 10.62
C PRO A 426 4.05 2.18 10.40
N THR A 427 3.26 2.12 11.47
CA THR A 427 1.79 2.36 11.41
C THR A 427 1.39 3.82 11.25
N HIS A 428 2.31 4.76 11.47
CA HIS A 428 2.07 6.19 11.28
C HIS A 428 2.15 6.64 9.81
N LEU A 429 2.50 5.73 8.89
CA LEU A 429 2.53 5.97 7.44
C LEU A 429 1.35 5.29 6.77
N THR A 430 0.81 5.94 5.74
CA THR A 430 -0.14 5.32 4.80
C THR A 430 0.61 4.82 3.58
N TYR A 431 0.55 3.51 3.32
CA TYR A 431 1.17 2.87 2.16
C TYR A 431 0.27 2.82 0.91
N ASP A 432 -0.97 3.30 1.04
CA ASP A 432 -1.98 3.30 -0.02
C ASP A 432 -1.85 4.51 -0.99
N ALA A 433 -0.75 5.26 -0.92
CA ALA A 433 -0.45 6.34 -1.86
C ALA A 433 0.71 5.94 -2.79
N PRO A 434 0.97 6.67 -3.90
CA PRO A 434 2.10 6.38 -4.78
C PRO A 434 3.43 6.29 -4.04
N TRP A 435 3.67 7.17 -3.04
CA TRP A 435 4.76 7.07 -2.07
C TRP A 435 4.20 6.95 -0.64
N PRO A 436 4.87 6.25 0.28
CA PRO A 436 4.43 6.17 1.68
C PRO A 436 4.42 7.57 2.31
N VAL A 437 3.28 7.95 2.88
CA VAL A 437 3.03 9.34 3.31
C VAL A 437 2.37 9.38 4.68
N ARG A 438 2.80 10.33 5.52
CA ARG A 438 2.09 10.74 6.74
C ARG A 438 1.49 12.12 6.52
N LYS A 439 0.17 12.24 6.61
CA LYS A 439 -0.52 13.55 6.55
C LYS A 439 -0.58 14.13 7.96
N VAL A 440 0.08 15.27 8.18
CA VAL A 440 0.05 15.99 9.46
C VAL A 440 -0.95 17.16 9.35
N PRO A 441 -2.08 17.12 10.07
CA PRO A 441 -3.11 18.15 9.95
C PRO A 441 -2.74 19.40 10.77
N LEU A 442 -2.32 20.48 10.09
CA LEU A 442 -1.98 21.75 10.75
C LEU A 442 -3.19 22.65 11.05
N ARG A 443 -4.32 22.46 10.35
CA ARG A 443 -5.55 23.27 10.45
C ARG A 443 -5.36 24.78 10.17
N CYS A 444 -4.30 25.11 9.46
CA CYS A 444 -3.95 26.45 8.96
C CYS A 444 -3.24 26.28 7.61
N THR A 445 -2.98 27.38 6.90
CA THR A 445 -2.32 27.35 5.59
C THR A 445 -0.80 27.33 5.78
N PRO A 446 -0.09 26.24 5.45
CA PRO A 446 1.37 26.25 5.45
C PRO A 446 1.90 26.97 4.21
N HIS A 447 2.82 27.91 4.40
CA HIS A 447 3.45 28.66 3.30
C HIS A 447 4.86 28.17 3.01
N PHE A 448 5.66 28.00 4.07
CA PHE A 448 7.06 27.59 3.95
C PHE A 448 7.40 26.51 4.96
N VAL A 449 8.24 25.58 4.52
CA VAL A 449 8.86 24.56 5.37
C VAL A 449 10.36 24.58 5.14
N ASN A 450 11.14 24.58 6.21
CA ASN A 450 12.59 24.49 6.14
C ASN A 450 13.12 23.51 7.19
N TYR A 451 14.05 22.64 6.81
CA TYR A 451 14.70 21.73 7.75
C TYR A 451 15.96 22.38 8.31
N HIS A 452 15.99 22.57 9.62
CA HIS A 452 17.17 23.05 10.33
C HIS A 452 18.05 21.86 10.71
N VAL A 453 19.24 21.79 10.11
CA VAL A 453 20.12 20.63 10.19
C VAL A 453 20.67 20.42 11.60
N ASP A 454 21.07 21.50 12.27
CA ASP A 454 21.78 21.43 13.55
C ASP A 454 20.86 20.95 14.68
N SER A 455 19.66 21.52 14.78
CA SER A 455 18.65 21.11 15.78
C SER A 455 17.84 19.88 15.34
N LYS A 456 17.92 19.48 14.07
CA LYS A 456 17.11 18.43 13.44
C LYS A 456 15.61 18.66 13.62
N THR A 457 15.16 19.89 13.39
CA THR A 457 13.74 20.29 13.48
C THR A 457 13.27 20.93 12.19
N TYR A 458 11.97 20.83 11.90
CA TYR A 458 11.36 21.60 10.83
C TYR A 458 10.88 22.94 11.35
N CYS A 459 11.21 24.01 10.65
CA CYS A 459 10.56 25.29 10.81
C CYS A 459 9.41 25.38 9.80
N VAL A 460 8.19 25.64 10.29
CA VAL A 460 7.00 25.77 9.46
C VAL A 460 6.41 27.16 9.66
N VAL A 461 6.20 27.87 8.57
CA VAL A 461 5.48 29.14 8.54
C VAL A 461 4.05 28.86 8.11
N THR A 462 3.11 29.35 8.89
CA THR A 462 1.67 29.16 8.67
C THR A 462 0.92 30.48 8.73
N SER A 463 -0.19 30.60 8.01
CA SER A 463 -1.14 31.71 8.18
C SER A 463 -2.50 31.20 8.65
N GLN A 464 -3.19 32.06 9.39
CA GLN A 464 -4.61 31.90 9.70
C GLN A 464 -5.37 33.12 9.20
N PRO A 465 -6.54 32.92 8.55
CA PRO A 465 -7.37 34.03 8.11
C PRO A 465 -8.03 34.70 9.31
N ASP A 466 -7.84 36.01 9.43
CA ASP A 466 -8.41 36.86 10.48
C ASP A 466 -9.23 37.99 9.84
N PRO A 467 -10.50 38.23 10.26
CA PRO A 467 -11.30 39.32 9.72
C PRO A 467 -10.67 40.70 9.96
N CYS A 468 -10.50 41.47 8.90
CA CYS A 468 -9.95 42.81 8.94
C CYS A 468 -11.05 43.85 9.11
N ASN A 469 -11.04 44.54 10.24
CA ASN A 469 -12.01 45.57 10.60
C ASN A 469 -11.43 47.00 10.61
N HIS A 470 -10.16 47.17 10.28
CA HIS A 470 -9.48 48.47 10.28
C HIS A 470 -8.70 48.66 8.97
N LEU A 471 -8.61 49.90 8.49
CA LEU A 471 -7.77 50.27 7.36
C LEU A 471 -6.60 51.09 7.88
N VAL A 472 -5.40 50.80 7.40
CA VAL A 472 -4.22 51.59 7.76
C VAL A 472 -4.05 52.74 6.77
N ARG A 473 -4.01 53.97 7.28
CA ARG A 473 -3.66 55.17 6.53
C ARG A 473 -2.41 55.81 7.12
N PHE A 474 -1.65 56.49 6.27
CA PHE A 474 -0.46 57.23 6.68
C PHE A 474 -0.70 58.72 6.53
N THR A 475 -0.61 59.44 7.65
CA THR A 475 -0.82 60.89 7.71
C THR A 475 0.52 61.53 8.02
N GLY A 476 1.36 61.71 6.99
CA GLY A 476 2.77 62.07 7.17
C GLY A 476 3.63 60.86 7.56
N GLU A 477 4.22 60.87 8.76
CA GLU A 477 5.03 59.76 9.28
C GLU A 477 4.24 58.82 10.22
N ASP A 478 3.06 59.23 10.69
CA ASP A 478 2.26 58.48 11.66
C ASP A 478 1.30 57.49 10.98
N LYS A 479 1.14 56.33 11.62
CA LYS A 479 0.19 55.28 11.24
C LYS A 479 -1.15 55.52 11.93
N GLU A 480 -2.20 55.75 11.16
CA GLU A 480 -3.56 55.88 11.65
C GLU A 480 -4.40 54.66 11.25
N TYR A 481 -5.14 54.11 12.21
CA TYR A 481 -6.03 52.97 12.01
C TYR A 481 -7.48 53.46 11.95
N GLU A 482 -8.07 53.41 10.77
CA GLU A 482 -9.47 53.76 10.56
C GLU A 482 -10.35 52.52 10.76
N LEU A 483 -11.17 52.52 11.81
CA LEU A 483 -12.12 51.43 12.04
C LEU A 483 -13.24 51.49 10.98
N LEU A 484 -13.50 50.37 10.32
CA LEU A 484 -14.58 50.24 9.35
C LEU A 484 -15.91 50.00 10.08
N GLU A 485 -16.63 51.07 10.39
CA GLU A 485 -18.00 50.97 10.91
C GLU A 485 -18.96 50.46 9.84
N ARG A 486 -19.52 49.26 10.04
CA ARG A 486 -20.41 48.58 9.10
C ARG A 486 -21.55 47.89 9.83
N ASP A 487 -22.62 47.54 9.11
CA ASP A 487 -23.76 46.82 9.69
C ASP A 487 -23.38 45.38 10.06
N SER A 488 -24.19 44.74 10.92
CA SER A 488 -23.92 43.37 11.39
C SER A 488 -23.99 42.30 10.30
N ARG A 489 -24.53 42.64 9.12
CA ARG A 489 -24.58 41.76 7.95
C ARG A 489 -23.38 41.93 7.02
N TYR A 490 -22.54 42.93 7.25
CA TYR A 490 -21.34 43.15 6.46
C TYR A 490 -20.32 42.05 6.72
N ILE A 491 -19.83 41.46 5.64
CA ILE A 491 -18.76 40.46 5.69
C ILE A 491 -17.44 41.20 5.51
N PHE A 492 -16.63 41.22 6.57
CA PHE A 492 -15.30 41.83 6.52
C PHE A 492 -14.35 41.01 5.63
N PRO A 493 -13.43 41.68 4.92
CA PRO A 493 -12.36 41.00 4.21
C PRO A 493 -11.47 40.25 5.21
N THR A 494 -10.94 39.10 4.80
CA THR A 494 -10.00 38.31 5.62
C THR A 494 -8.57 38.63 5.27
N MET A 495 -7.70 38.70 6.28
CA MET A 495 -6.27 38.86 6.11
C MET A 495 -5.51 37.70 6.74
N ASP A 496 -4.38 37.34 6.13
CA ASP A 496 -3.54 36.28 6.65
C ASP A 496 -2.65 36.81 7.80
N LYS A 497 -2.85 36.27 9.01
CA LYS A 497 -1.93 36.48 10.13
C LYS A 497 -0.89 35.37 10.14
N PHE A 498 0.36 35.74 9.89
CA PHE A 498 1.47 34.80 9.79
C PHE A 498 2.06 34.46 11.16
N SER A 499 2.44 33.20 11.33
CA SER A 499 3.19 32.72 12.49
C SER A 499 4.19 31.66 12.08
N LEU A 500 5.28 31.58 12.82
CA LEU A 500 6.31 30.58 12.68
C LEU A 500 6.30 29.64 13.87
N GLN A 501 6.43 28.34 13.63
CA GLN A 501 6.52 27.32 14.69
C GLN A 501 7.55 26.24 14.33
N LEU A 502 8.19 25.67 15.35
CA LEU A 502 9.02 24.48 15.16
C LEU A 502 8.20 23.20 15.26
N LEU A 503 8.55 22.21 14.45
CA LEU A 503 7.93 20.90 14.39
C LEU A 503 9.01 19.81 14.51
N SER A 504 8.78 18.85 15.40
CA SER A 504 9.71 17.75 15.65
C SER A 504 9.50 16.64 14.62
N PRO A 505 10.54 16.16 13.91
CA PRO A 505 10.41 15.03 12.98
C PRO A 505 10.17 13.68 13.67
N VAL A 506 10.37 13.60 14.99
CA VAL A 506 10.18 12.36 15.76
C VAL A 506 8.69 12.12 16.03
N SER A 507 8.00 13.10 16.63
CA SER A 507 6.58 12.99 16.94
C SER A 507 5.66 13.57 15.85
N TRP A 508 6.19 14.47 15.01
CA TRP A 508 5.43 15.34 14.09
C TRP A 508 4.46 16.28 14.81
N GLU A 509 4.83 16.70 16.00
CA GLU A 509 4.09 17.67 16.81
C GLU A 509 4.83 19.01 16.84
N THR A 510 4.06 20.08 17.02
CA THR A 510 4.57 21.43 17.22
C THR A 510 5.28 21.52 18.57
N ILE A 511 6.48 22.08 18.60
CA ILE A 511 7.23 22.26 19.84
C ILE A 511 6.59 23.39 20.65
N PRO A 512 6.15 23.14 21.90
CA PRO A 512 5.57 24.18 22.75
C PRO A 512 6.53 25.36 22.94
N ASN A 513 5.99 26.57 23.16
CA ASN A 513 6.77 27.79 23.44
C ASN A 513 7.75 28.22 22.33
N THR A 514 7.63 27.68 21.12
CA THR A 514 8.44 28.07 19.93
C THR A 514 7.66 28.87 18.89
N ARG A 515 6.41 29.24 19.20
CA ARG A 515 5.59 30.05 18.31
C ARG A 515 6.07 31.49 18.30
N VAL A 516 6.36 32.01 17.11
CA VAL A 516 6.69 33.41 16.86
C VAL A 516 5.62 33.97 15.93
N ASP A 517 4.74 34.81 16.48
CA ASP A 517 3.74 35.51 15.69
C ASP A 517 4.37 36.74 15.01
N LEU A 518 4.03 36.96 13.74
CA LEU A 518 4.40 38.17 13.02
C LEU A 518 3.39 39.29 13.30
N ASP A 519 3.80 40.52 12.97
CA ASP A 519 2.98 41.70 13.21
C ASP A 519 1.73 41.73 12.29
N GLU A 520 0.73 42.55 12.64
CA GLU A 520 -0.44 42.71 11.80
C GLU A 520 -0.05 43.29 10.43
N TRP A 521 -0.69 42.81 9.36
CA TRP A 521 -0.37 43.14 7.97
C TRP A 521 1.03 42.70 7.50
N GLU A 522 1.83 42.05 8.36
CA GLU A 522 3.16 41.54 8.02
C GLU A 522 3.04 40.16 7.36
N HIS A 523 3.30 40.12 6.06
CA HIS A 523 3.31 38.91 5.25
C HIS A 523 4.73 38.38 5.14
N LEU A 524 4.91 37.09 5.38
CA LEU A 524 6.20 36.45 5.17
C LEU A 524 6.39 36.12 3.70
N THR A 525 7.45 36.66 3.09
CA THR A 525 7.73 36.50 1.66
C THR A 525 8.73 35.39 1.39
N CYS A 526 9.67 35.17 2.30
CA CYS A 526 10.70 34.14 2.14
C CYS A 526 11.26 33.64 3.48
N LEU A 527 11.60 32.35 3.49
CA LEU A 527 12.23 31.64 4.60
C LEU A 527 13.40 30.81 4.08
N LYS A 528 14.60 31.02 4.62
CA LYS A 528 15.80 30.26 4.23
C LYS A 528 16.64 29.93 5.45
N ASN A 529 17.16 28.69 5.49
CA ASN A 529 18.29 28.35 6.35
C ASN A 529 19.55 28.85 5.65
N VAL A 530 20.26 29.75 6.33
CA VAL A 530 21.44 30.46 5.84
C VAL A 530 22.65 30.21 6.74
N MET A 531 23.78 29.88 6.13
CA MET A 531 25.09 29.74 6.74
C MET A 531 25.80 31.08 6.65
N LEU A 532 25.86 31.80 7.76
CA LEU A 532 26.49 33.11 7.86
C LEU A 532 27.86 33.00 8.51
N SER A 533 28.76 33.93 8.21
CA SER A 533 30.10 33.99 8.82
C SER A 533 29.99 34.20 10.33
N SER A 534 30.61 33.33 11.12
CA SER A 534 30.61 33.42 12.57
C SER A 534 31.97 33.03 13.12
N GLU A 535 32.56 33.91 13.93
CA GLU A 535 33.85 33.66 14.60
C GLU A 535 33.75 32.58 15.69
N GLY A 536 32.53 32.19 16.08
CA GLY A 536 32.28 31.24 17.17
C GLY A 536 32.35 29.76 16.77
N THR A 537 32.47 29.42 15.49
CA THR A 537 32.49 28.03 15.02
C THR A 537 33.82 27.68 14.35
N THR A 538 34.26 26.42 14.46
CA THR A 538 35.52 25.95 13.86
C THR A 538 35.53 26.01 12.33
N THR A 539 34.35 25.99 11.70
CA THR A 539 34.16 26.16 10.26
C THR A 539 34.14 27.62 9.83
N GLY A 540 34.08 28.57 10.77
CA GLY A 540 33.88 29.99 10.51
C GLY A 540 32.48 30.36 10.00
N MET A 541 31.54 29.39 9.98
CA MET A 541 30.16 29.59 9.55
C MET A 541 29.18 28.97 10.54
N LYS A 542 28.04 29.61 10.74
CA LYS A 542 26.95 29.11 11.58
C LYS A 542 25.61 29.17 10.82
N GLY A 543 24.79 28.15 11.01
CA GLY A 543 23.44 28.09 10.46
C GLY A 543 22.48 28.97 11.23
N TYR A 544 21.70 29.76 10.51
CA TYR A 544 20.64 30.61 11.03
C TYR A 544 19.41 30.50 10.13
N LEU A 545 18.26 30.85 10.67
CA LEU A 545 17.03 30.90 9.91
C LEU A 545 16.69 32.36 9.61
N ALA A 546 16.82 32.76 8.35
CA ALA A 546 16.54 34.11 7.89
C ALA A 546 15.14 34.20 7.26
N LEU A 547 14.42 35.25 7.62
CA LEU A 547 13.07 35.55 7.19
C LEU A 547 13.02 36.94 6.58
N GLY A 548 12.40 37.03 5.42
CA GLY A 548 12.03 38.27 4.79
C GLY A 548 10.53 38.45 4.89
N THR A 549 10.12 39.64 5.31
CA THR A 549 8.71 39.99 5.42
C THR A 549 8.41 41.29 4.70
N ASN A 550 7.12 41.51 4.45
CA ASN A 550 6.55 42.69 3.85
C ASN A 550 5.29 43.12 4.59
N TYR A 551 5.17 44.40 4.94
CA TYR A 551 3.93 44.97 5.42
C TYR A 551 3.03 45.38 4.24
N CYS A 552 1.90 44.71 4.12
CA CYS A 552 0.96 44.86 3.00
C CYS A 552 -0.26 45.72 3.37
N TYR A 553 -0.13 47.04 3.46
CA TYR A 553 -1.24 47.93 3.87
C TYR A 553 -2.20 48.34 2.73
N GLY A 554 -2.02 47.82 1.52
CA GLY A 554 -2.74 48.25 0.32
C GLY A 554 -1.84 48.96 -0.70
N GLU A 555 -2.38 49.30 -1.87
CA GLU A 555 -1.62 49.91 -2.98
C GLU A 555 -1.22 51.37 -2.69
N ASP A 556 -2.10 52.13 -2.02
CA ASP A 556 -1.89 53.56 -1.74
C ASP A 556 -0.81 53.84 -0.70
N VAL A 557 -0.34 52.80 0.01
CA VAL A 557 0.61 52.93 1.10
C VAL A 557 1.97 52.35 0.68
N THR A 558 3.05 53.09 0.93
CA THR A 558 4.40 52.61 0.63
C THR A 558 4.71 51.35 1.43
N SER A 559 4.96 50.25 0.71
CA SER A 559 5.34 48.98 1.29
C SER A 559 6.76 49.03 1.91
N ARG A 560 6.88 48.53 3.13
CA ARG A 560 8.14 48.33 3.88
C ARG A 560 8.25 46.87 4.26
N GLY A 561 9.46 46.39 4.51
CA GLY A 561 9.69 45.00 4.94
C GLY A 561 10.51 44.90 6.20
N ARG A 562 10.67 43.68 6.72
CA ARG A 562 11.56 43.38 7.85
C ARG A 562 12.45 42.21 7.49
N ILE A 563 13.70 42.27 7.92
CA ILE A 563 14.59 41.10 7.94
C ILE A 563 14.65 40.62 9.38
N ILE A 564 14.35 39.35 9.58
CA ILE A 564 14.42 38.68 10.87
C ILE A 564 15.42 37.53 10.73
N ILE A 565 16.36 37.39 11.66
CA ILE A 565 17.26 36.24 11.76
C ILE A 565 17.02 35.57 13.10
N LEU A 566 16.74 34.27 13.03
CA LEU A 566 16.48 33.40 14.16
C LEU A 566 17.63 32.40 14.31
N ASP A 567 17.97 32.11 15.55
CA ASP A 567 18.85 31.03 15.95
C ASP A 567 18.04 30.00 16.73
N ILE A 568 18.23 28.72 16.42
CA ILE A 568 17.57 27.62 17.14
C ILE A 568 18.58 27.06 18.13
N ILE A 569 18.38 27.39 19.40
CA ILE A 569 19.27 27.02 20.49
C ILE A 569 18.73 25.81 21.25
N ASP A 570 19.65 25.01 21.77
CA ASP A 570 19.34 23.93 22.69
C ASP A 570 19.27 24.48 24.12
N VAL A 571 18.17 24.19 24.80
CA VAL A 571 17.89 24.56 26.19
C VAL A 571 17.54 23.31 27.00
N VAL A 572 17.67 23.40 28.32
CA VAL A 572 17.25 22.31 29.20
C VAL A 572 15.73 22.14 29.07
N PRO A 573 15.23 20.95 28.70
CA PRO A 573 13.81 20.72 28.52
C PRO A 573 13.07 20.85 29.86
N GLU A 574 11.84 21.36 29.80
CA GLU A 574 10.96 21.43 30.96
C GLU A 574 10.60 20.02 31.46
N PRO A 575 10.51 19.81 32.79
CA PRO A 575 10.14 18.51 33.35
C PRO A 575 8.80 18.01 32.78
N GLY A 576 8.81 16.82 32.16
CA GLY A 576 7.63 16.22 31.54
C GLY A 576 7.38 16.61 30.07
N GLN A 577 8.17 17.54 29.49
CA GLN A 577 8.04 17.95 28.10
C GLN A 577 9.38 17.86 27.33
N PRO A 578 9.78 16.66 26.86
CA PRO A 578 11.08 16.46 26.21
C PRO A 578 11.26 17.24 24.90
N LEU A 579 10.16 17.64 24.25
CA LEU A 579 10.19 18.42 23.02
C LEU A 579 10.71 19.86 23.22
N THR A 580 10.58 20.41 24.43
CA THR A 580 10.98 21.80 24.77
C THR A 580 12.50 22.01 24.84
N LYS A 581 13.30 21.01 24.42
CA LYS A 581 14.75 21.14 24.32
C LYS A 581 15.20 22.21 23.31
N ASN A 582 14.36 22.55 22.32
CA ASN A 582 14.70 23.53 21.28
C ASN A 582 13.91 24.82 21.52
N LYS A 583 14.61 25.96 21.47
CA LYS A 583 14.01 27.29 21.61
C LYS A 583 14.46 28.21 20.49
N ILE A 584 13.57 29.08 20.04
CA ILE A 584 13.88 30.13 19.06
C ILE A 584 14.42 31.35 19.78
N LYS A 585 15.56 31.86 19.32
CA LYS A 585 16.13 33.14 19.71
C LYS A 585 16.17 34.07 18.50
N ILE A 586 15.54 35.24 18.60
CA ILE A 586 15.66 36.28 17.58
C ILE A 586 17.03 36.96 17.78
N VAL A 587 17.92 36.82 16.80
CA VAL A 587 19.26 37.43 16.80
C VAL A 587 19.20 38.82 16.16
N TYR A 588 18.43 38.95 15.09
CA TYR A 588 18.26 40.20 14.37
C TYR A 588 16.79 40.40 13.99
N SER A 589 16.29 41.62 14.15
CA SER A 589 14.98 42.03 13.67
C SER A 589 15.03 43.52 13.38
N LYS A 590 15.10 43.90 12.10
CA LYS A 590 15.10 45.32 11.70
C LYS A 590 14.30 45.54 10.43
N GLU A 591 13.49 46.60 10.46
CA GLU A 591 12.75 47.08 9.30
C GLU A 591 13.69 47.62 8.21
N GLN A 592 13.27 47.44 6.96
CA GLN A 592 13.95 47.88 5.76
C GLN A 592 13.09 48.92 5.04
N LYS A 593 13.75 49.86 4.35
CA LYS A 593 13.09 50.96 3.62
C LYS A 593 12.25 50.52 2.41
N GLY A 594 12.18 49.22 2.12
CA GLY A 594 11.35 48.64 1.09
C GLY A 594 10.99 47.20 1.45
N PRO A 595 10.07 46.57 0.70
CA PRO A 595 9.68 45.18 0.92
C PRO A 595 10.88 44.25 0.77
N VAL A 596 11.04 43.31 1.70
CA VAL A 596 11.98 42.21 1.53
C VAL A 596 11.26 41.13 0.77
N THR A 597 11.69 40.83 -0.46
CA THR A 597 10.98 39.89 -1.35
C THR A 597 11.68 38.54 -1.46
N ALA A 598 13.00 38.52 -1.30
CA ALA A 598 13.80 37.30 -1.35
C ALA A 598 15.04 37.42 -0.45
N LEU A 599 15.47 36.28 0.07
CA LEU A 599 16.72 36.11 0.82
C LEU A 599 17.51 34.95 0.24
N SER A 600 18.84 35.06 0.27
CA SER A 600 19.77 34.00 -0.08
C SER A 600 21.08 34.19 0.69
N GLN A 601 22.01 33.25 0.54
CA GLN A 601 23.36 33.33 1.10
C GLN A 601 24.41 33.26 -0.01
N VAL A 602 25.54 33.93 0.18
CA VAL A 602 26.74 33.77 -0.65
C VAL A 602 27.97 33.91 0.24
N VAL A 603 28.81 32.88 0.35
CA VAL A 603 30.11 32.91 1.07
C VAL A 603 30.02 33.50 2.49
N GLY A 604 28.99 33.14 3.26
CA GLY A 604 28.80 33.66 4.62
C GLY A 604 28.09 35.02 4.73
N PHE A 605 27.82 35.67 3.60
CA PHE A 605 27.03 36.91 3.52
C PHE A 605 25.55 36.59 3.29
N LEU A 606 24.67 37.38 3.91
CA LEU A 606 23.24 37.36 3.63
C LEU A 606 22.94 38.28 2.45
N LEU A 607 22.36 37.74 1.38
CA LEU A 607 21.82 38.53 0.27
C LEU A 607 20.33 38.75 0.49
N SER A 608 19.87 39.98 0.33
CA SER A 608 18.46 40.35 0.43
C SER A 608 18.02 41.24 -0.71
N ALA A 609 16.93 40.86 -1.37
CA ALA A 609 16.23 41.69 -2.33
C ALA A 609 15.25 42.61 -1.58
N ILE A 610 15.53 43.91 -1.60
CA ILE A 610 14.76 44.97 -0.93
C ILE A 610 14.25 45.95 -2.00
N GLY A 611 12.95 45.86 -2.31
CA GLY A 611 12.35 46.62 -3.41
C GLY A 611 13.06 46.35 -4.74
N GLN A 612 13.58 47.39 -5.38
CA GLN A 612 14.31 47.31 -6.66
C GLN A 612 15.82 47.07 -6.50
N LYS A 613 16.31 46.81 -5.29
CA LYS A 613 17.76 46.67 -5.01
C LYS A 613 18.05 45.31 -4.38
N VAL A 614 19.22 44.76 -4.68
CA VAL A 614 19.79 43.62 -3.95
C VAL A 614 20.94 44.14 -3.08
N LYS A 615 20.94 43.75 -1.81
CA LYS A 615 21.94 44.16 -0.81
C LYS A 615 22.59 42.94 -0.19
N ALA A 616 23.90 43.02 0.02
CA ALA A 616 24.67 42.06 0.79
C ALA A 616 24.86 42.58 2.22
N PHE A 617 24.83 41.66 3.18
CA PHE A 617 24.81 41.93 4.60
C PHE A 617 25.79 40.97 5.30
N ILE A 618 26.57 41.49 6.26
CA ILE A 618 27.51 40.71 7.09
C ILE A 618 27.01 40.73 8.52
N GLU A 619 27.16 39.61 9.22
CA GLU A 619 26.89 39.52 10.65
C GLU A 619 28.15 39.92 11.45
N ASP A 620 28.13 41.09 12.09
CA ASP A 620 29.19 41.55 13.00
C ASP A 620 28.67 41.58 14.44
N SER A 621 29.09 40.63 15.28
CA SER A 621 29.06 40.67 16.75
C SER A 621 27.76 41.11 17.47
N CYS A 622 26.60 41.14 16.78
CA CYS A 622 25.22 41.52 17.19
C CYS A 622 24.54 42.55 16.25
N HIS A 623 25.22 43.02 15.20
CA HIS A 623 24.66 43.92 14.19
C HIS A 623 24.93 43.39 12.79
N ILE A 624 23.90 43.43 11.96
CA ILE A 624 24.12 43.26 10.53
C ILE A 624 24.58 44.59 9.95
N SER A 625 25.80 44.63 9.44
CA SER A 625 26.39 45.79 8.76
C SER A 625 26.16 45.67 7.25
N LEU A 626 25.88 46.79 6.60
CA LEU A 626 25.78 46.91 5.15
C LEU A 626 27.17 47.23 4.61
N GLU A 627 27.86 46.26 4.04
CA GLU A 627 29.06 46.54 3.26
C GLU A 627 28.71 46.69 1.78
N TRP A 628 28.94 47.89 1.25
CA TRP A 628 28.90 48.16 -0.18
C TRP A 628 30.24 47.75 -0.79
N HIS A 629 30.34 46.51 -1.27
CA HIS A 629 31.43 46.16 -2.18
C HIS A 629 31.09 46.64 -3.59
N HIS A 630 31.76 47.71 -4.01
CA HIS A 630 31.55 48.33 -5.33
C HIS A 630 32.14 47.52 -6.50
N ASN A 631 32.71 46.34 -6.24
CA ASN A 631 33.32 45.47 -7.25
C ASN A 631 32.86 44.02 -7.03
N LEU A 632 31.85 43.62 -7.80
CA LEU A 632 31.61 42.22 -8.18
C LEU A 632 31.55 42.16 -9.71
#